data_AF-A0A8T6RCA2-F1
#
_entry.id   AF-A0A8T6RCA2-F1
#
_cell.length_a   1.000
_cell.length_b   1.000
_cell.length_c   1.000
_cell.angle_alpha   90.00
_cell.angle_beta   90.00
_cell.angle_gamma   90.00
#
_symmetry.space_group_name_H-M   'P 1'
#
loop_
_entity.id
_entity.type
_entity.pdbx_description
1 polymer ?
#
loop_
_entity_poly.entity_id
_entity_poly.type
_entity_poly.pdbx_seq_one_letter_code
_entity_poly.pdbx_strand_id
1 'polypeptide(L)'
;MGLMDSLRGRFSRTPREESVDIPSKLRNIKKLADAGKYDAAITLAYRTFEQMCGRKTGTERMHSETAHEFLDRVSKSLLLDSVIVDEFVDIYLEARFSNHVISRERYEVVIKTFSDLYPRIEGKTLSA
;
A
#
# COMPACT_ATOMS: atom_id res chain seq x y z
N MET A 1 5.61 -54.74 -9.66
CA MET A 1 5.30 -54.15 -8.33
C MET A 1 6.59 -53.53 -7.81
N GLY A 2 6.73 -52.25 -7.48
CA GLY A 2 5.81 -51.12 -7.51
C GLY A 2 6.64 -49.83 -7.68
N LEU A 3 6.16 -48.96 -8.56
CA LEU A 3 6.83 -47.75 -9.06
C LEU A 3 6.21 -46.48 -8.43
N MET A 4 5.88 -46.53 -7.14
CA MET A 4 5.04 -45.52 -6.48
C MET A 4 5.41 -45.37 -5.00
N ASP A 5 6.63 -44.94 -4.67
CA ASP A 5 6.91 -44.55 -3.28
C ASP A 5 8.08 -43.56 -3.16
N SER A 6 8.00 -42.42 -3.84
CA SER A 6 8.93 -41.29 -3.64
C SER A 6 8.38 -39.96 -4.17
N LEU A 7 7.15 -39.58 -3.78
CA LEU A 7 6.65 -38.22 -3.98
C LEU A 7 5.95 -37.69 -2.72
N ARG A 8 6.54 -37.95 -1.56
CA ARG A 8 6.15 -37.30 -0.30
C ARG A 8 7.10 -36.15 0.01
N GLY A 9 7.24 -35.24 -0.96
CA GLY A 9 8.08 -34.05 -0.90
C GLY A 9 7.23 -32.81 -0.72
N ARG A 10 7.03 -32.44 0.55
CA ARG A 10 6.43 -31.21 1.06
C ARG A 10 6.72 -29.96 0.19
N PHE A 11 5.73 -29.51 -0.57
CA PHE A 11 5.64 -28.11 -1.01
C PHE A 11 4.31 -27.50 -0.54
N SER A 12 4.07 -27.56 0.77
CA SER A 12 3.25 -26.54 1.41
C SER A 12 4.19 -25.41 1.81
N ARG A 13 4.55 -24.56 0.85
CA ARG A 13 4.83 -23.16 1.16
C ARG A 13 3.47 -22.51 1.29
N THR A 14 2.85 -22.64 2.46
CA THR A 14 1.97 -21.57 2.91
C THR A 14 2.81 -20.30 2.78
N PRO A 15 2.40 -19.30 1.97
CA PRO A 15 3.05 -18.00 2.02
C PRO A 15 3.05 -17.62 3.49
N ARG A 16 4.24 -17.45 4.08
CA ARG A 16 4.32 -16.81 5.39
C ARG A 16 3.49 -15.54 5.23
N GLU A 17 2.48 -15.38 6.08
CA GLU A 17 1.87 -14.08 6.32
C GLU A 17 2.99 -13.17 6.82
N GLU A 18 3.79 -12.61 5.90
CA GLU A 18 4.73 -11.56 6.24
C GLU A 18 3.84 -10.39 6.64
N SER A 19 3.71 -10.23 7.96
CA SER A 19 3.06 -9.06 8.52
C SER A 19 3.71 -7.84 7.90
N VAL A 20 2.93 -7.03 7.18
CA VAL A 20 3.41 -5.76 6.63
C VAL A 20 4.06 -4.99 7.78
N ASP A 21 5.39 -4.86 7.77
CA ASP A 21 6.13 -4.13 8.80
C ASP A 21 5.95 -2.63 8.55
N ILE A 22 4.77 -2.16 8.96
CA ILE A 22 4.37 -0.78 8.81
C ILE A 22 5.33 0.16 9.56
N PRO A 23 5.71 -0.10 10.84
CA PRO A 23 6.63 0.78 11.55
C PRO A 23 7.95 1.04 10.80
N SER A 24 8.53 -0.01 10.20
CA SER A 24 9.73 0.15 9.37
C SER A 24 9.46 0.91 8.08
N LYS A 25 8.30 0.68 7.42
CA LYS A 25 7.92 1.43 6.21
C LYS A 25 7.70 2.92 6.49
N LEU A 26 7.01 3.27 7.58
CA LEU A 26 6.84 4.65 8.04
C LEU A 26 8.19 5.34 8.31
N ARG A 27 9.10 4.64 8.99
CA ARG A 27 10.45 5.14 9.23
C ARG A 27 11.21 5.38 7.93
N ASN A 28 11.06 4.50 6.95
CA ASN A 28 11.70 4.64 5.64
C ASN A 28 11.10 5.78 4.82
N ILE A 29 9.77 5.98 4.86
CA ILE A 29 9.11 7.13 4.24
C ILE A 29 9.69 8.43 4.80
N LYS A 30 9.78 8.53 6.14
CA LYS A 30 10.38 9.70 6.79
C LYS A 30 11.83 9.93 6.36
N LYS A 31 12.66 8.88 6.34
CA LYS A 31 14.05 8.98 5.88
C LYS A 31 14.18 9.47 4.44
N LEU A 32 13.30 9.03 3.54
CA LEU A 32 13.30 9.47 2.15
C LEU A 32 12.94 10.95 2.04
N ALA A 33 11.95 11.39 2.81
CA ALA A 33 11.56 12.80 2.87
C ALA A 33 12.63 13.70 3.49
N ASP A 34 13.28 13.25 4.57
CA ASP A 34 14.41 13.96 5.20
C ASP A 34 15.59 14.11 4.21
N ALA A 35 15.74 13.18 3.26
CA ALA A 35 16.72 13.25 2.18
C ALA A 35 16.25 14.05 0.95
N GLY A 36 15.07 14.68 0.99
CA GLY A 36 14.48 15.43 -0.13
C GLY A 36 13.94 14.56 -1.27
N LYS A 37 13.87 13.23 -1.09
CA LYS A 37 13.36 12.27 -2.08
C LYS A 37 11.86 12.07 -1.92
N TYR A 38 11.11 13.13 -2.15
CA TYR A 38 9.66 13.18 -1.93
C TYR A 38 8.88 12.23 -2.85
N ASP A 39 9.30 12.11 -4.11
CA ASP A 39 8.79 11.16 -5.10
C ASP A 39 8.86 9.70 -4.61
N ALA A 40 10.03 9.30 -4.09
CA ALA A 40 10.27 7.97 -3.56
C ALA A 40 9.47 7.74 -2.27
N ALA A 41 9.35 8.77 -1.43
CA ALA A 41 8.57 8.71 -0.19
C ALA A 41 7.08 8.50 -0.47
N ILE A 42 6.50 9.25 -1.43
CA ILE A 42 5.11 9.10 -1.88
C ILE A 42 4.87 7.71 -2.47
N THR A 43 5.78 7.25 -3.34
CA THR A 43 5.71 5.90 -3.93
C THR A 43 5.69 4.82 -2.85
N LEU A 44 6.53 4.95 -1.82
CA LEU A 44 6.57 4.00 -0.71
C LEU A 44 5.30 4.07 0.15
N ALA A 45 4.77 5.27 0.41
CA ALA A 45 3.51 5.47 1.12
C ALA A 45 2.34 4.79 0.38
N TYR A 46 2.21 5.04 -0.93
CA TYR A 46 1.19 4.42 -1.77
C TYR A 46 1.30 2.89 -1.78
N ARG A 47 2.51 2.34 -1.98
CA ARG A 47 2.70 0.87 -1.94
C ARG A 47 2.35 0.27 -0.58
N THR A 48 2.64 1.00 0.50
CA THR A 48 2.26 0.56 1.85
C THR A 48 0.74 0.56 2.00
N PHE A 49 0.07 1.62 1.53
CA PHE A 49 -1.39 1.70 1.48
C PHE A 49 -2.00 0.55 0.68
N GLU A 50 -1.51 0.30 -0.53
CA GLU A 50 -1.96 -0.79 -1.41
C GLU A 50 -1.83 -2.16 -0.72
N GLN A 51 -0.70 -2.42 -0.05
CA GLN A 51 -0.46 -3.65 0.72
C GLN A 51 -1.42 -3.79 1.91
N MET A 52 -1.68 -2.71 2.65
CA MET A 52 -2.62 -2.74 3.77
C MET A 52 -4.06 -2.99 3.29
N CYS A 53 -4.48 -2.26 2.26
CA CYS A 53 -5.77 -2.39 1.60
C CYS A 53 -5.98 -3.84 1.14
N GLY A 54 -5.03 -4.39 0.38
CA GLY A 54 -5.15 -5.74 -0.14
C GLY A 54 -5.14 -6.83 0.93
N ARG A 55 -4.37 -6.64 2.00
CA ARG A 55 -4.40 -7.55 3.15
C ARG A 55 -5.75 -7.50 3.89
N LYS A 56 -6.34 -6.32 4.03
CA LYS A 56 -7.60 -6.13 4.76
C LYS A 56 -8.79 -6.71 4.00
N THR A 57 -8.81 -6.57 2.67
CA THR A 57 -9.88 -7.13 1.82
C THR A 57 -9.60 -8.56 1.37
N GLY A 58 -8.40 -9.09 1.58
CA GLY A 58 -7.98 -10.39 1.06
C GLY A 58 -7.84 -10.40 -0.47
N THR A 59 -7.61 -9.24 -1.08
CA THR A 59 -7.51 -9.09 -2.54
C THR A 59 -6.24 -8.36 -2.94
N GLU A 60 -5.54 -8.81 -3.97
CA GLU A 60 -4.41 -8.07 -4.53
C GLU A 60 -4.85 -7.30 -5.78
N ARG A 61 -4.00 -6.36 -6.22
CA ARG A 61 -4.19 -5.65 -7.48
C ARG A 61 -3.90 -6.59 -8.65
N MET A 62 -4.87 -6.75 -9.53
CA MET A 62 -4.70 -7.60 -10.72
C MET A 62 -3.78 -6.92 -11.75
N HIS A 63 -3.09 -7.71 -12.58
CA HIS A 63 -2.22 -7.16 -13.64
C HIS A 63 -2.97 -6.32 -14.68
N SER A 64 -4.25 -6.62 -14.90
CA SER A 64 -5.15 -5.87 -15.78
C SER A 64 -5.80 -4.66 -15.12
N GLU A 65 -5.59 -4.46 -13.82
CA GLU A 65 -6.25 -3.43 -13.02
C GLU A 65 -5.31 -2.24 -12.81
N THR A 66 -5.84 -1.05 -13.05
CA THR A 66 -5.17 0.22 -12.77
C THR A 66 -5.14 0.50 -11.26
N ALA A 67 -4.31 1.47 -10.85
CA ALA A 67 -4.26 1.89 -9.45
C ALA A 67 -5.62 2.41 -8.95
N HIS A 68 -6.32 3.20 -9.77
CA HIS A 68 -7.65 3.70 -9.46
C HIS A 68 -8.68 2.58 -9.36
N GLU A 69 -8.72 1.65 -10.32
CA GLU A 69 -9.69 0.55 -10.29
C GLU A 69 -9.53 -0.34 -9.03
N PHE A 70 -8.28 -0.65 -8.67
CA PHE A 70 -7.99 -1.41 -7.45
C PHE A 70 -8.48 -0.67 -6.21
N LEU A 71 -8.18 0.62 -6.10
CA LEU A 71 -8.51 1.41 -4.92
C LEU A 71 -9.97 1.84 -4.85
N ASP A 72 -10.67 2.05 -5.96
CA ASP A 72 -12.13 2.22 -5.99
C ASP A 72 -12.83 0.96 -5.45
N ARG A 73 -12.37 -0.22 -5.86
CA ARG A 73 -12.91 -1.49 -5.36
C ARG A 73 -12.64 -1.70 -3.87
N VAL A 74 -11.43 -1.42 -3.40
CA VAL A 74 -11.07 -1.62 -1.99
C VAL A 74 -11.63 -0.53 -1.09
N SER A 75 -11.67 0.73 -1.52
CA SER A 75 -12.24 1.85 -0.75
C SER A 75 -13.71 1.63 -0.41
N LYS A 76 -14.50 1.09 -1.36
CA LYS A 76 -15.91 0.69 -1.13
C LYS A 76 -16.03 -0.37 -0.04
N SER A 77 -15.11 -1.32 0.01
CA SER A 77 -15.11 -2.40 1.02
C SER A 77 -14.64 -1.91 2.39
N LEU A 78 -13.77 -0.88 2.43
CA LEU A 78 -13.20 -0.32 3.65
C LEU A 78 -13.89 0.96 4.14
N LEU A 79 -14.96 1.40 3.46
CA LEU A 79 -15.69 2.65 3.73
C LEU A 79 -14.75 3.87 3.79
N LEU A 80 -13.75 3.90 2.92
CA LEU A 80 -12.84 5.03 2.77
C LEU A 80 -13.49 6.10 1.89
N ASP A 81 -13.12 7.35 2.12
CA ASP A 81 -13.56 8.47 1.27
C ASP A 81 -12.89 8.35 -0.11
N SER A 82 -13.70 8.11 -1.14
CA SER A 82 -13.21 7.92 -2.50
C SER A 82 -12.50 9.14 -3.05
N VAL A 83 -12.91 10.36 -2.67
CA VAL A 83 -12.29 11.60 -3.14
C VAL A 83 -10.85 11.71 -2.61
N ILE A 84 -10.67 11.41 -1.32
CA ILE A 84 -9.36 11.44 -0.67
C ILE A 84 -8.44 10.34 -1.23
N VAL A 85 -9.00 9.17 -1.52
CA VAL A 85 -8.25 8.05 -2.10
C VAL A 85 -7.84 8.38 -3.53
N ASP A 86 -8.73 8.92 -4.36
CA ASP A 86 -8.41 9.30 -5.75
C ASP A 86 -7.33 10.39 -5.81
N GLU A 87 -7.43 11.43 -4.97
CA GLU A 87 -6.38 12.46 -4.88
C GLU A 87 -5.03 11.86 -4.48
N PHE A 88 -5.03 10.89 -3.57
CA PHE A 88 -3.82 10.16 -3.19
C PHE A 88 -3.24 9.33 -4.34
N VAL A 89 -4.09 8.70 -5.17
CA VAL A 89 -3.66 7.95 -6.37
C VAL A 89 -3.08 8.91 -7.41
N ASP A 90 -3.73 10.03 -7.68
CA ASP A 90 -3.28 11.01 -8.67
C ASP A 90 -1.90 11.55 -8.35
N ILE A 91 -1.66 11.92 -7.08
CA ILE A 91 -0.35 12.42 -6.66
C ILE A 91 0.71 11.31 -6.69
N TYR A 92 0.33 10.06 -6.44
CA TYR A 92 1.23 8.92 -6.63
C TYR A 92 1.59 8.71 -8.11
N LEU A 93 0.61 8.77 -9.01
CA LEU A 93 0.85 8.63 -10.45
C LEU A 93 1.74 9.77 -10.96
N GLU A 94 1.51 10.99 -10.48
CA GLU A 94 2.38 12.14 -10.76
C GLU A 94 3.80 11.89 -10.23
N ALA A 95 3.97 11.50 -8.97
CA ALA A 95 5.28 11.23 -8.39
C ALA A 95 6.05 10.09 -9.10
N ARG A 96 5.33 9.15 -9.72
CA ARG A 96 5.93 7.99 -10.38
C ARG A 96 6.23 8.20 -11.86
N PHE A 97 5.37 8.93 -12.56
CA PHE A 97 5.41 9.05 -14.02
C PHE A 97 5.69 10.47 -14.52
N SER A 98 5.44 11.48 -13.69
CA SER A 98 5.82 12.85 -14.02
C SER A 98 7.30 13.03 -13.69
N ASN A 99 8.05 13.62 -14.63
CA ASN A 99 9.41 14.11 -14.35
C ASN A 99 9.38 15.42 -13.52
N HIS A 100 8.20 15.82 -13.02
CA HIS A 100 8.06 17.00 -12.17
C HIS A 100 8.66 16.77 -10.78
N VAL A 101 9.39 17.77 -10.32
CA VAL A 101 9.91 17.79 -8.96
C VAL A 101 8.74 17.99 -7.99
N ILE A 102 8.46 16.97 -7.18
CA ILE A 102 7.48 17.07 -6.11
C ILE A 102 7.98 18.05 -5.05
N SER A 103 7.18 19.08 -4.76
CA SER A 103 7.49 20.01 -3.68
C SER A 103 7.25 19.37 -2.31
N ARG A 104 7.94 19.89 -1.30
CA ARG A 104 7.75 19.47 0.10
C ARG A 104 6.29 19.63 0.56
N GLU A 105 5.65 20.73 0.17
CA GLU A 105 4.24 21.01 0.51
C GLU A 105 3.31 19.93 -0.01
N ARG A 106 3.50 19.52 -1.27
CA ARG A 106 2.70 18.46 -1.90
C ARG A 106 2.94 17.11 -1.21
N TYR A 107 4.18 16.83 -0.82
CA TYR A 107 4.49 15.65 0.00
C TYR A 107 3.81 15.69 1.38
N GLU A 108 3.82 16.83 2.07
CA GLU A 108 3.22 16.96 3.41
C GLU A 108 1.70 16.73 3.36
N VAL A 109 1.02 17.20 2.32
CA VAL A 109 -0.41 16.89 2.06
C VAL A 109 -0.62 15.40 1.90
N VAL A 110 0.18 14.74 1.05
CA VAL A 110 0.07 13.30 0.79
C VAL A 110 0.28 12.45 2.04
N ILE A 111 1.30 12.79 2.85
CA ILE A 111 1.59 12.03 4.06
C ILE A 111 0.55 12.28 5.14
N LYS A 112 -0.02 13.48 5.21
CA LYS A 112 -1.17 13.74 6.08
C LYS A 112 -2.36 12.86 5.67
N THR A 113 -2.72 12.86 4.39
CA THR A 113 -3.78 12.00 3.84
C THR A 113 -3.53 10.52 4.14
N PHE A 114 -2.31 10.03 3.89
CA PHE A 114 -1.94 8.66 4.21
C PHE A 114 -2.07 8.36 5.72
N SER A 115 -1.65 9.27 6.58
CA SER A 115 -1.75 9.12 8.04
C SER A 115 -3.20 9.14 8.54
N ASP A 116 -4.09 9.86 7.86
CA ASP A 116 -5.52 9.90 8.18
C ASP A 116 -6.26 8.63 7.70
N LEU A 117 -5.85 8.07 6.56
CA LEU A 117 -6.38 6.82 6.02
C LEU A 117 -5.85 5.59 6.79
N TYR A 118 -4.63 5.68 7.29
CA TYR A 118 -3.94 4.61 8.01
C TYR A 118 -4.75 3.94 9.14
N PRO A 119 -5.28 4.67 10.15
CA PRO A 119 -6.02 4.05 11.26
C PRO A 119 -7.33 3.40 10.79
N ARG A 120 -7.96 3.93 9.73
CA ARG A 120 -9.20 3.40 9.16
C ARG A 120 -8.99 2.00 8.57
N ILE A 121 -7.81 1.72 8.02
CA ILE A 121 -7.47 0.42 7.43
C ILE A 121 -7.03 -0.60 8.48
N GLU A 122 -6.16 -0.20 9.42
CA GLU A 122 -5.76 -1.10 10.53
C GLU A 122 -6.97 -1.54 11.37
N GLY A 123 -8.07 -0.77 11.35
CA GLY A 123 -9.21 -1.01 12.24
C GLY A 123 -8.91 -0.59 13.67
N LYS A 124 -7.87 0.24 13.88
CA LYS A 124 -7.77 1.05 15.09
C LYS A 124 -8.83 2.14 14.97
N THR A 125 -10.05 1.82 15.41
CA THR A 125 -10.80 2.83 16.14
C THR A 125 -9.83 3.38 17.18
N LEU A 126 -9.47 4.67 17.08
CA LEU A 126 -8.97 5.42 18.22
C LEU A 126 -10.00 5.15 19.32
N SER A 127 -9.66 4.24 20.23
CA SER A 127 -10.47 4.00 21.40
C SER A 127 -10.43 5.31 22.19
N ALA A 128 -11.62 5.86 22.37
CA ALA A 128 -11.89 7.09 23.11
C ALA A 128 -11.28 7.07 24.51
#